data_AF-A0A503XG80-F1
#
_entry.id   AF-A0A503XG80-F1
#
_cell.length_a   1.000
_cell.length_b   1.000
_cell.length_c   1.000
_cell.angle_alpha   90.00
_cell.angle_beta   90.00
_cell.angle_gamma   90.00
#
_symmetry.space_group_name_H-M   'P 1'
#
loop_
_entity.id
_entity.type
_entity.pdbx_description
1 polymer ?
#
loop_
_entity_poly.entity_id
_entity_poly.type
_entity_poly.pdbx_seq_one_letter_code
_entity_poly.pdbx_strand_id
1 'polypeptide(L)'
;MGSLQALLEEQLSTIPRVIATELVCDKLKASGHAEDEKLIGSIVDELLGAGSGTDADGDNEDVMEIESDEDIVLQFTDADTARGQDYADKISETLPDLIHTVAEAAAGKMLRRYERDWAVWRAATDIQMDQFRFNLQARWGKGFDALRMLIELSRDIGTDFHRRASRSRSRRRAHLNKALFHLHVRAIQIASEIMVLMENGYADGAMARWRTLHEVACVAMVLDDGGEVLAERYLAHEIVEAKKGLGQYQQCHTRLGYAPIAKRAAARIEKDYADATRRYGKEFGGDYGWVAAHLGNPKPNFSNIEDAAGRAMMRSHYKMASHNVHASTKGIAYRLGSLDRRYAVVAGASNVGFVEPGQNLALSLLHIAMLLLPTSWTLDKIAQLIALNKLHDRIPRALAQAERAIVRDEKKIREAAVARHVSAHAKR
;
A
#
# COMPACT_ATOMS: atom_id res chain seq x y z
N MET A 1 17.19 28.25 3.85
CA MET A 1 15.84 28.81 3.68
C MET A 1 15.02 28.31 4.85
N GLY A 2 14.59 29.21 5.75
CA GLY A 2 13.71 28.83 6.86
C GLY A 2 12.38 28.30 6.34
N SER A 3 11.75 27.40 7.08
CA SER A 3 10.39 26.96 6.76
C SER A 3 9.43 28.14 6.90
N LEU A 4 8.32 28.14 6.15
CA LEU A 4 7.24 29.14 6.35
C LEU A 4 6.75 29.15 7.81
N GLN A 5 6.84 28.00 8.49
CA GLN A 5 6.58 27.84 9.91
C GLN A 5 7.54 28.67 10.78
N ALA A 6 8.84 28.61 10.52
CA ALA A 6 9.83 29.38 11.28
C ALA A 6 9.63 30.90 11.11
N LEU A 7 9.28 31.34 9.90
CA LEU A 7 8.94 32.74 9.64
C LEU A 7 7.66 33.16 10.36
N LEU A 8 6.64 32.30 10.39
CA LEU A 8 5.40 32.56 11.12
C LEU A 8 5.66 32.67 12.62
N GLU A 9 6.40 31.73 13.20
CA GLU A 9 6.77 31.73 14.62
C GLU A 9 7.56 32.99 15.00
N GLU A 10 8.49 33.43 14.14
CA GLU A 10 9.22 34.68 14.30
C GLU A 10 8.28 35.90 14.33
N GLN A 11 7.31 35.97 13.42
CA GLN A 11 6.33 37.07 13.41
C GLN A 11 5.34 37.02 14.59
N LEU A 12 4.95 35.83 15.04
CA LEU A 12 4.10 35.69 16.22
C LEU A 12 4.82 36.14 17.49
N SER A 13 6.13 35.94 17.58
CA SER A 13 6.93 36.37 18.73
C SER A 13 7.00 37.90 18.90
N THR A 14 6.70 38.68 17.85
CA THR A 14 6.69 40.15 17.92
C THR A 14 5.36 40.74 18.38
N ILE A 15 4.27 39.95 18.44
CA ILE A 15 2.92 40.44 18.78
C ILE A 15 2.86 41.14 20.16
N PRO A 16 3.45 40.58 21.25
CA PRO A 16 3.43 41.26 22.56
C PRO A 16 4.06 42.65 22.51
N ARG A 17 5.14 42.80 21.74
CA ARG A 17 5.81 44.09 21.55
C ARG A 17 4.92 45.09 20.81
N VAL A 18 4.25 44.66 19.76
CA VAL A 18 3.34 45.52 18.98
C VAL A 18 2.19 46.02 19.85
N ILE A 19 1.58 45.14 20.67
CA ILE A 19 0.49 45.53 21.58
C ILE A 19 1.01 46.52 22.64
N ALA A 20 2.17 46.25 23.25
CA ALA A 20 2.77 47.16 24.23
C ALA A 20 3.11 48.53 23.64
N THR A 21 3.66 48.57 22.41
CA THR A 21 3.95 49.82 21.70
C THR A 21 2.68 50.66 21.50
N GLU A 22 1.59 50.06 21.02
CA GLU A 22 0.32 50.78 20.83
C GLU A 22 -0.25 51.33 22.16
N LEU A 23 -0.22 50.55 23.24
CA LEU A 23 -0.69 50.99 24.55
C LEU A 23 0.15 52.16 25.11
N VAL A 24 1.47 52.11 24.93
CA VAL A 24 2.41 53.17 25.35
C VAL A 24 2.20 54.45 24.54
N CYS A 25 2.07 54.34 23.20
CA CYS A 25 1.81 55.49 22.32
C CYS A 25 0.51 56.23 22.73
N ASP A 26 -0.56 55.48 22.98
CA ASP A 26 -1.83 56.06 23.38
C ASP A 26 -1.76 56.77 24.75
N LYS A 27 -1.00 56.21 25.70
CA LYS A 27 -0.78 56.83 27.00
C LYS A 27 0.04 58.10 26.91
N LEU A 28 1.12 58.10 26.12
CA LEU A 28 1.93 59.30 25.88
C LEU A 28 1.12 60.43 25.23
N LYS A 29 0.28 60.07 24.23
CA LYS A 29 -0.67 61.00 23.60
C LYS A 29 -1.69 61.56 24.60
N ALA A 30 -2.27 60.71 25.45
CA ALA A 30 -3.24 61.12 26.46
C ALA A 30 -2.64 62.05 27.52
N SER A 31 -1.35 61.88 27.84
CA SER A 31 -0.59 62.74 28.75
C SER A 31 -0.04 64.01 28.08
N GLY A 32 -0.26 64.22 26.77
CA GLY A 32 0.12 65.44 26.06
C GLY A 32 1.58 65.49 25.58
N HIS A 33 2.31 64.37 25.63
CA HIS A 33 3.69 64.29 25.18
C HIS A 33 3.80 63.97 23.68
N ALA A 34 4.88 64.44 23.05
CA ALA A 34 5.17 64.16 21.66
C ALA A 34 5.61 62.69 21.47
N GLU A 35 5.23 62.08 20.36
CA GLU A 35 5.66 60.73 20.00
C GLU A 35 7.14 60.73 19.60
N ASP A 36 8.03 60.39 20.53
CA ASP A 36 9.43 60.09 20.25
C ASP A 36 9.63 58.56 20.19
N GLU A 37 10.02 58.04 19.03
CA GLU A 37 10.26 56.62 18.80
C GLU A 37 11.30 56.02 19.76
N LYS A 38 12.33 56.79 20.16
CA LYS A 38 13.35 56.31 21.10
C LYS A 38 12.79 56.17 22.50
N LEU A 39 11.98 57.13 22.92
CA LEU A 39 11.31 57.12 24.21
C LEU A 39 10.32 55.95 24.29
N ILE A 40 9.45 55.80 23.28
CA ILE A 40 8.50 54.68 23.20
C ILE A 40 9.22 53.33 23.25
N GLY A 41 10.31 53.17 22.51
CA GLY A 41 11.11 51.94 22.50
C GLY A 41 11.66 51.58 23.89
N SER A 42 12.19 52.56 24.62
CA SER A 42 12.71 52.38 25.98
C SER A 42 11.63 51.90 26.95
N ILE A 43 10.45 52.53 26.89
CA ILE A 43 9.31 52.20 27.78
C ILE A 43 8.80 50.79 27.50
N VAL A 44 8.70 50.40 26.22
CA VAL A 44 8.23 49.07 25.81
C VAL A 44 9.22 47.97 26.21
N ASP A 45 10.53 48.22 26.08
CA ASP A 45 11.57 47.27 26.50
C ASP A 45 11.52 47.01 28.01
N GLU A 46 11.29 48.06 28.80
CA GLU A 46 11.15 47.97 30.25
C GLU A 46 9.84 47.26 30.65
N LEU A 47 8.72 47.60 30.01
CA LEU A 47 7.40 46.99 30.27
C LEU A 47 7.39 45.48 29.96
N LEU A 48 8.05 45.06 28.88
CA LEU A 48 8.17 43.64 28.51
C LEU A 48 9.28 42.91 29.30
N GLY A 49 10.24 43.64 29.86
CA GLY A 49 11.33 43.12 30.68
C GLY A 49 10.98 42.92 32.16
N ALA A 50 10.09 43.76 32.72
CA ALA A 50 9.67 43.75 34.12
C ALA A 50 8.99 42.43 34.57
N GLY A 51 8.42 41.66 33.65
CA GLY A 51 7.80 40.36 33.94
C GLY A 51 8.77 39.17 34.14
N SER A 52 10.10 39.39 34.10
CA SER A 52 11.11 38.33 34.27
C SER A 52 11.71 38.25 35.68
N GLY A 53 11.39 39.21 36.55
CA GLY A 53 11.75 39.20 37.96
C GLY A 53 10.60 38.66 38.80
N THR A 54 10.84 37.54 39.49
CA THR A 54 10.10 37.23 40.72
C THR A 54 10.18 38.45 41.63
N ASP A 55 9.05 38.94 42.13
CA ASP A 55 8.84 39.08 43.57
C ASP A 55 7.35 39.28 43.89
N ALA A 56 6.91 38.49 44.86
CA ALA A 56 5.66 38.63 45.56
C ALA A 56 5.89 39.61 46.71
N ASP A 57 5.16 40.73 46.74
CA ASP A 57 4.39 41.20 47.90
C ASP A 57 3.74 42.55 47.55
N GLY A 58 2.53 42.72 48.07
CA GLY A 58 1.64 43.83 47.72
C GLY A 58 2.08 45.20 48.20
N ASP A 59 1.31 46.18 47.69
CA ASP A 59 1.30 47.60 48.00
C ASP A 59 2.45 48.42 47.40
N ASN A 60 2.28 48.85 46.15
CA ASN A 60 2.24 50.27 45.79
C ASN A 60 1.85 50.44 44.31
N GLU A 61 1.21 51.57 44.01
CA GLU A 61 0.94 52.03 42.64
C GLU A 61 2.26 52.07 41.85
N ASP A 62 2.40 51.21 40.83
CA ASP A 62 3.56 51.20 39.94
C ASP A 62 3.58 52.49 39.10
N VAL A 63 4.26 53.50 39.61
CA VAL A 63 4.60 54.73 38.89
C VAL A 63 5.93 54.51 38.18
N MET A 64 5.91 54.45 36.85
CA MET A 64 7.12 54.47 36.02
C MET A 64 7.67 55.91 35.93
N GLU A 65 8.90 56.13 36.38
CA GLU A 65 9.67 57.37 36.16
C GLU A 65 10.77 57.11 35.13
N ILE A 66 10.77 57.87 34.03
CA ILE A 66 11.77 57.78 32.96
C ILE A 66 12.52 59.11 32.89
N GLU A 67 13.86 59.09 32.98
CA GLU A 67 14.70 60.29 32.90
C GLU A 67 14.52 61.00 31.54
N SER A 68 13.74 62.08 31.58
CA SER A 68 13.77 63.19 30.64
C SER A 68 13.63 64.48 31.46
N ASP A 69 13.96 65.66 30.92
CA ASP A 69 13.84 66.94 31.66
C ASP A 69 12.37 67.31 32.06
N GLU A 70 11.41 66.41 31.79
CA GLU A 70 10.07 66.35 32.38
C GLU A 70 9.81 64.92 32.93
N ASP A 71 9.35 64.80 34.19
CA ASP A 71 8.95 63.52 34.79
C ASP A 71 7.67 63.01 34.10
N ILE A 72 7.82 62.08 33.14
CA ILE A 72 6.69 61.47 32.43
C ILE A 72 6.17 60.29 33.27
N VAL A 73 5.07 60.52 34.00
CA VAL A 73 4.38 59.46 34.76
C VAL A 73 3.29 58.82 33.89
N LEU A 74 3.47 57.55 33.52
CA LEU A 74 2.45 56.75 32.83
C LEU A 74 1.84 55.72 33.77
N GLN A 75 0.55 55.87 34.07
CA GLN A 75 -0.19 54.89 34.88
C GLN A 75 -0.99 53.94 33.98
N PHE A 76 -0.72 52.64 34.10
CA PHE A 76 -1.50 51.57 33.48
C PHE A 76 -2.53 51.04 34.47
N THR A 77 -3.77 50.94 34.00
CA THR A 77 -4.94 50.52 34.80
C THR A 77 -5.45 49.16 34.32
N ASP A 78 -6.33 48.53 35.09
CA ASP A 78 -7.05 47.31 34.66
C ASP A 78 -7.76 47.49 33.31
N ALA A 79 -8.19 48.71 32.97
CA ALA A 79 -8.79 49.02 31.68
C ALA A 79 -7.77 48.94 30.53
N ASP A 80 -6.50 49.26 30.77
CA ASP A 80 -5.42 49.17 29.78
C ASP A 80 -5.00 47.70 29.56
N THR A 81 -4.97 46.91 30.64
CA THR A 81 -4.76 45.46 30.56
C THR A 81 -5.89 44.77 29.79
N ALA A 82 -7.15 45.13 30.09
CA ALA A 82 -8.32 44.62 29.35
C ALA A 82 -8.28 45.02 27.86
N ARG A 83 -7.77 46.22 27.56
CA ARG A 83 -7.58 46.70 26.19
C ARG A 83 -6.46 45.96 25.46
N GLY A 84 -5.34 45.69 26.13
CA GLY A 84 -4.27 44.83 25.59
C GLY A 84 -4.76 43.41 25.30
N GLN A 85 -5.59 42.85 26.19
CA GLN A 85 -6.23 41.55 25.98
C GLN A 85 -7.20 41.57 24.79
N ASP A 86 -8.02 42.62 24.65
CA ASP A 86 -8.92 42.79 23.49
C ASP A 86 -8.16 42.89 22.16
N TYR A 87 -6.98 43.55 22.13
CA TYR A 87 -6.10 43.53 20.97
C TYR A 87 -5.53 42.13 20.69
N ALA A 88 -5.08 41.42 21.72
CA ALA A 88 -4.59 40.06 21.57
C ALA A 88 -5.68 39.10 21.07
N ASP A 89 -6.89 39.21 21.60
CA ASP A 89 -8.04 38.39 21.23
C ASP A 89 -8.44 38.66 19.77
N LYS A 90 -8.52 39.93 19.34
CA LYS A 90 -8.80 40.30 17.93
C LYS A 90 -7.75 39.77 16.96
N ILE A 91 -6.47 39.84 17.32
CA ILE A 91 -5.39 39.28 16.51
C ILE A 91 -5.53 37.76 16.47
N SER A 92 -5.79 37.11 17.60
CA SER A 92 -5.98 35.66 17.69
C SER A 92 -7.21 35.17 16.92
N GLU A 93 -8.28 35.95 16.84
CA GLU A 93 -9.50 35.61 16.08
C GLU A 93 -9.27 35.68 14.57
N THR A 94 -8.45 36.63 14.10
CA THR A 94 -8.20 36.85 12.67
C THR A 94 -7.01 36.07 12.11
N LEU A 95 -6.08 35.67 12.99
CA LEU A 95 -4.86 34.95 12.63
C LEU A 95 -5.12 33.60 11.92
N PRO A 96 -6.08 32.75 12.34
CA PRO A 96 -6.39 31.50 11.64
C PRO A 96 -6.75 31.72 10.17
N ASP A 97 -7.59 32.72 9.87
CA ASP A 97 -8.01 33.03 8.50
C ASP A 97 -6.87 33.61 7.66
N LEU A 98 -6.00 34.42 8.27
CA LEU A 98 -4.80 34.93 7.61
C LEU A 98 -3.81 33.80 7.30
N ILE A 99 -3.53 32.92 8.27
CA ILE A 99 -2.68 31.74 8.08
C ILE A 99 -3.26 30.88 6.97
N HIS A 100 -4.58 30.63 6.99
CA HIS A 100 -5.25 29.86 5.96
C HIS A 100 -5.06 30.48 4.57
N THR A 101 -5.29 31.78 4.43
CA THR A 101 -5.19 32.51 3.15
C THR A 101 -3.77 32.49 2.61
N VAL A 102 -2.77 32.74 3.47
CA VAL A 102 -1.35 32.70 3.10
C VAL A 102 -0.92 31.28 2.74
N ALA A 103 -1.36 30.28 3.51
CA ALA A 103 -1.08 28.88 3.25
C ALA A 103 -1.70 28.43 1.92
N GLU A 104 -2.92 28.85 1.58
CA GLU A 104 -3.54 28.56 0.28
C GLU A 104 -2.77 29.18 -0.89
N ALA A 105 -2.40 30.45 -0.78
CA ALA A 105 -1.62 31.13 -1.80
C ALA A 105 -0.23 30.48 -1.98
N ALA A 106 0.42 30.09 -0.88
CA ALA A 106 1.68 29.36 -0.88
C ALA A 106 1.52 27.97 -1.49
N ALA A 107 0.49 27.21 -1.09
CA ALA A 107 0.18 25.89 -1.63
C ALA A 107 -0.03 25.94 -3.15
N GLY A 108 -0.76 26.94 -3.65
CA GLY A 108 -0.95 27.14 -5.10
C GLY A 108 0.37 27.40 -5.84
N LYS A 109 1.30 28.19 -5.25
CA LYS A 109 2.64 28.41 -5.81
C LYS A 109 3.51 27.15 -5.75
N MET A 110 3.45 26.40 -4.65
CA MET A 110 4.17 25.14 -4.45
C MET A 110 3.70 24.07 -5.42
N LEU A 111 2.39 23.92 -5.61
CA LEU A 111 1.82 22.98 -6.57
C LEU A 111 2.30 23.28 -8.00
N ARG A 112 2.20 24.54 -8.45
CA ARG A 112 2.72 24.94 -9.78
C ARG A 112 4.22 24.69 -9.95
N ARG A 113 4.99 24.74 -8.86
CA ARG A 113 6.39 24.36 -8.87
C ARG A 113 6.54 22.84 -8.99
N TYR A 114 5.84 22.06 -8.18
CA TYR A 114 5.85 20.60 -8.23
C TYR A 114 5.45 20.08 -9.61
N GLU A 115 4.46 20.68 -10.26
CA GLU A 115 4.04 20.31 -11.62
C GLU A 115 5.14 20.54 -12.66
N ARG A 116 5.84 21.68 -12.57
CA ARG A 116 6.99 21.98 -13.45
C ARG A 116 8.17 21.05 -13.19
N ASP A 117 8.54 20.87 -11.92
CA ASP A 117 9.63 19.99 -11.51
C ASP A 117 9.32 18.53 -11.91
N TRP A 118 8.07 18.09 -11.74
CA TRP A 118 7.60 16.77 -12.14
C TRP A 118 7.71 16.53 -13.64
N ALA A 119 7.45 17.52 -14.50
CA ALA A 119 7.60 17.36 -15.95
C ALA A 119 9.04 16.97 -16.33
N VAL A 120 10.04 17.51 -15.63
CA VAL A 120 11.45 17.16 -15.81
C VAL A 120 11.77 15.82 -15.14
N TRP A 121 11.31 15.63 -13.91
CA TRP A 121 11.60 14.41 -13.13
C TRP A 121 10.96 13.16 -13.73
N ARG A 122 9.80 13.28 -14.36
CA ARG A 122 9.12 12.18 -15.04
C ARG A 122 10.03 11.55 -16.10
N ALA A 123 10.57 12.36 -17.01
CA ALA A 123 11.45 11.86 -18.06
C ALA A 123 12.69 11.17 -17.49
N ALA A 124 13.30 11.74 -16.45
CA ALA A 124 14.43 11.12 -15.76
C ALA A 124 14.05 9.79 -15.09
N THR A 125 12.87 9.72 -14.45
CA THR A 125 12.36 8.52 -13.78
C THR A 125 12.05 7.41 -14.79
N ASP A 126 11.47 7.75 -15.94
CA ASP A 126 11.17 6.79 -17.01
C ASP A 126 12.47 6.19 -17.57
N ILE A 127 13.49 7.02 -17.86
CA ILE A 127 14.81 6.55 -18.32
C ILE A 127 15.47 5.65 -17.27
N GLN A 128 15.41 6.03 -15.98
CA GLN A 128 15.95 5.20 -14.89
C GLN A 128 15.24 3.84 -14.81
N MET A 129 13.92 3.80 -14.98
CA MET A 129 13.14 2.57 -14.97
C MET A 129 13.48 1.69 -16.19
N ASP A 130 13.61 2.27 -17.39
CA ASP A 130 13.97 1.52 -18.59
C ASP A 130 15.37 0.92 -18.48
N GLN A 131 16.34 1.69 -17.98
CA GLN A 131 17.69 1.17 -17.72
C GLN A 131 17.67 0.06 -16.66
N PHE A 132 16.88 0.22 -15.60
CA PHE A 132 16.70 -0.81 -14.59
C PHE A 132 16.14 -2.10 -15.20
N ARG A 133 15.08 -2.01 -16.01
CA ARG A 133 14.46 -3.16 -16.68
C ARG A 133 15.40 -3.84 -17.66
N PHE A 134 16.19 -3.07 -18.41
CA PHE A 134 17.24 -3.60 -19.28
C PHE A 134 18.26 -4.43 -18.48
N ASN A 135 18.79 -3.87 -17.39
CA ASN A 135 19.73 -4.57 -16.52
C ASN A 135 19.12 -5.81 -15.88
N LEU A 136 17.84 -5.72 -15.49
CA LEU A 136 17.09 -6.84 -14.93
C LEU A 136 16.94 -7.96 -15.94
N GLN A 137 16.55 -7.67 -17.18
CA GLN A 137 16.45 -8.64 -18.27
C GLN A 137 17.81 -9.26 -18.60
N ALA A 138 18.90 -8.48 -18.59
CA ALA A 138 20.24 -9.01 -18.81
C ALA A 138 20.64 -10.05 -17.74
N ARG A 139 20.17 -9.89 -16.50
CA ARG A 139 20.47 -10.80 -15.39
C ARG A 139 19.51 -11.99 -15.29
N TRP A 140 18.21 -11.75 -15.41
CA TRP A 140 17.15 -12.72 -15.14
C TRP A 140 16.48 -13.29 -16.39
N GLY A 141 16.78 -12.73 -17.58
CA GLY A 141 16.05 -12.97 -18.82
C GLY A 141 15.88 -14.45 -19.17
N LYS A 142 16.90 -15.29 -18.94
CA LYS A 142 16.79 -16.74 -19.19
C LYS A 142 15.66 -17.41 -18.41
N GLY A 143 15.47 -17.02 -17.16
CA GLY A 143 14.39 -17.54 -16.31
C GLY A 143 13.04 -16.91 -16.67
N PHE A 144 13.03 -15.60 -16.92
CA PHE A 144 11.82 -14.86 -17.30
C PHE A 144 11.26 -15.32 -18.65
N ASP A 145 12.10 -15.54 -19.65
CA ASP A 145 11.67 -16.01 -20.97
C ASP A 145 11.12 -17.45 -20.91
N ALA A 146 11.69 -18.31 -20.06
CA ALA A 146 11.15 -19.64 -19.83
C ALA A 146 9.77 -19.61 -19.15
N LEU A 147 9.56 -18.67 -18.21
CA LEU A 147 8.25 -18.45 -17.59
C LEU A 147 7.22 -17.92 -18.59
N ARG A 148 7.59 -16.93 -19.41
CA ARG A 148 6.74 -16.41 -20.50
C ARG A 148 6.31 -17.52 -21.46
N MET A 149 7.26 -18.37 -21.85
CA MET A 149 6.98 -19.53 -22.69
C MET A 149 5.97 -20.49 -22.03
N LEU A 150 6.11 -20.77 -20.73
CA LEU A 150 5.15 -21.61 -20.01
C LEU A 150 3.75 -20.99 -19.98
N ILE A 151 3.65 -19.67 -19.81
CA ILE A 151 2.38 -18.93 -19.84
C ILE A 151 1.70 -19.05 -21.20
N GLU A 152 2.42 -18.83 -22.29
CA GLU A 152 1.85 -18.91 -23.63
C GLU A 152 1.43 -20.35 -23.99
N LEU A 153 2.25 -21.35 -23.67
CA LEU A 153 1.87 -22.75 -23.86
C LEU A 153 0.63 -23.13 -23.03
N SER A 154 0.52 -22.60 -21.82
CA SER A 154 -0.66 -22.82 -20.96
C SER A 154 -1.90 -22.12 -21.52
N ARG A 155 -1.75 -20.95 -22.15
CA ARG A 155 -2.83 -20.25 -22.86
C ARG A 155 -3.34 -21.08 -24.04
N ASP A 156 -2.42 -21.67 -24.80
CA ASP A 156 -2.78 -22.56 -25.92
C ASP A 156 -3.58 -23.77 -25.44
N ILE A 157 -3.16 -24.42 -24.35
CA ILE A 157 -3.92 -25.54 -23.74
C ILE A 157 -5.34 -25.12 -23.39
N GLY A 158 -5.51 -23.93 -22.82
CA GLY A 158 -6.83 -23.36 -22.47
C GLY A 158 -7.71 -23.13 -23.71
N THR A 159 -7.14 -22.56 -24.77
CA THR A 159 -7.83 -22.34 -26.05
C THR A 159 -8.30 -23.66 -26.66
N ASP A 160 -7.43 -24.66 -26.65
CA ASP A 160 -7.68 -26.01 -27.14
C ASP A 160 -8.79 -26.71 -26.34
N PHE A 161 -8.74 -26.60 -25.01
CA PHE A 161 -9.77 -27.12 -24.11
C PHE A 161 -11.13 -26.47 -24.39
N HIS A 162 -11.19 -25.15 -24.47
CA HIS A 162 -12.42 -24.41 -24.74
C HIS A 162 -13.04 -24.84 -26.07
N ARG A 163 -12.22 -24.96 -27.13
CA ARG A 163 -12.66 -25.41 -28.45
C ARG A 163 -13.24 -26.82 -28.43
N ARG A 164 -12.66 -27.75 -27.66
CA ARG A 164 -13.19 -29.11 -27.50
C ARG A 164 -14.49 -29.10 -26.70
N ALA A 165 -14.51 -28.37 -25.58
CA ALA A 165 -15.66 -28.29 -24.68
C ALA A 165 -16.88 -27.67 -25.38
N SER A 166 -16.69 -26.62 -26.19
CA SER A 166 -17.79 -25.95 -26.91
C SER A 166 -18.38 -26.79 -28.04
N ARG A 167 -17.61 -27.70 -28.62
CA ARG A 167 -18.08 -28.65 -29.66
C ARG A 167 -18.72 -29.90 -29.08
N SER A 168 -18.50 -30.21 -27.80
CA SER A 168 -19.09 -31.35 -27.14
C SER A 168 -20.60 -31.17 -26.94
N ARG A 169 -21.39 -32.17 -27.33
CA ARG A 169 -22.83 -32.22 -27.02
C ARG A 169 -23.14 -32.83 -25.65
N SER A 170 -22.15 -33.44 -24.99
CA SER A 170 -22.33 -34.09 -23.70
C SER A 170 -22.42 -33.06 -22.56
N ARG A 171 -23.41 -33.22 -21.69
CA ARG A 171 -23.59 -32.42 -20.46
C ARG A 171 -23.00 -33.06 -19.20
N ARG A 172 -22.34 -34.21 -19.31
CA ARG A 172 -21.85 -34.98 -18.16
C ARG A 172 -20.83 -34.25 -17.28
N ARG A 173 -20.07 -33.33 -17.86
CA ARG A 173 -19.03 -32.51 -17.19
C ARG A 173 -19.23 -31.02 -17.45
N ALA A 174 -20.47 -30.56 -17.62
CA ALA A 174 -20.74 -29.21 -18.10
C ALA A 174 -20.28 -28.15 -17.08
N HIS A 175 -20.67 -28.31 -15.81
CA HIS A 175 -20.26 -27.42 -14.72
C HIS A 175 -18.77 -27.53 -14.45
N LEU A 176 -18.22 -28.75 -14.44
CA LEU A 176 -16.79 -28.95 -14.22
C LEU A 176 -15.94 -28.29 -15.30
N ASN A 177 -16.27 -28.53 -16.58
CA ASN A 177 -15.55 -27.91 -17.69
C ASN A 177 -15.66 -26.38 -17.64
N LYS A 178 -16.84 -25.85 -17.29
CA LYS A 178 -17.03 -24.41 -17.11
C LYS A 178 -16.15 -23.86 -15.99
N ALA A 179 -16.16 -24.49 -14.81
CA ALA A 179 -15.38 -24.06 -13.66
C ALA A 179 -13.86 -24.13 -13.93
N LEU A 180 -13.37 -25.26 -14.44
CA LEU A 180 -11.95 -25.45 -14.77
C LEU A 180 -11.48 -24.46 -15.82
N PHE A 181 -12.26 -24.20 -16.87
CA PHE A 181 -11.91 -23.21 -17.88
C PHE A 181 -11.77 -21.80 -17.29
N HIS A 182 -12.75 -21.36 -16.50
CA HIS A 182 -12.70 -20.02 -15.88
C HIS A 182 -11.55 -19.89 -14.87
N LEU A 183 -11.29 -20.92 -14.06
CA LEU A 183 -10.16 -20.95 -13.14
C LEU A 183 -8.82 -20.91 -13.89
N HIS A 184 -8.69 -21.65 -14.99
CA HIS A 184 -7.50 -21.63 -15.84
C HIS A 184 -7.26 -20.27 -16.49
N VAL A 185 -8.29 -19.65 -17.07
CA VAL A 185 -8.18 -18.30 -17.65
C VAL A 185 -7.75 -17.29 -16.58
N ARG A 186 -8.33 -17.37 -15.38
CA ARG A 186 -7.93 -16.54 -14.23
C ARG A 186 -6.48 -16.82 -13.83
N ALA A 187 -6.03 -18.07 -13.82
CA ALA A 187 -4.65 -18.43 -13.51
C ALA A 187 -3.65 -17.86 -14.53
N ILE A 188 -3.99 -17.87 -15.83
CA ILE A 188 -3.17 -17.23 -16.88
C ILE A 188 -3.05 -15.72 -16.62
N GLN A 189 -4.16 -15.06 -16.31
CA GLN A 189 -4.14 -13.63 -15.99
C GLN A 189 -3.25 -13.33 -14.77
N ILE A 190 -3.42 -14.08 -13.68
CA ILE A 190 -2.58 -13.91 -12.47
C ILE A 190 -1.11 -14.20 -12.79
N ALA A 191 -0.80 -15.22 -13.60
CA ALA A 191 0.56 -15.50 -14.02
C ALA A 191 1.18 -14.34 -14.81
N SER A 192 0.41 -13.70 -15.70
CA SER A 192 0.85 -12.47 -16.38
C SER A 192 1.06 -11.30 -15.42
N GLU A 193 0.18 -11.11 -14.41
CA GLU A 193 0.38 -10.09 -13.36
C GLU A 193 1.67 -10.34 -12.56
N ILE A 194 1.96 -11.59 -12.19
CA ILE A 194 3.20 -11.98 -11.52
C ILE A 194 4.41 -11.62 -12.40
N MET A 195 4.37 -11.94 -13.70
CA MET A 195 5.43 -11.59 -14.63
C MET A 195 5.68 -10.08 -14.71
N VAL A 196 4.61 -9.27 -14.83
CA VAL A 196 4.74 -7.81 -14.85
C VAL A 196 5.42 -7.30 -13.58
N LEU A 197 5.04 -7.81 -12.41
CA LEU A 197 5.66 -7.42 -11.13
C LEU A 197 7.13 -7.82 -11.08
N MET A 198 7.47 -9.04 -11.51
CA MET A 198 8.86 -9.52 -11.55
C MET A 198 9.72 -8.70 -12.51
N GLU A 199 9.20 -8.39 -13.70
CA GLU A 199 9.90 -7.62 -14.74
C GLU A 199 10.09 -6.14 -14.38
N ASN A 200 9.36 -5.64 -13.39
CA ASN A 200 9.49 -4.28 -12.86
C ASN A 200 10.13 -4.23 -11.46
N GLY A 201 10.71 -5.35 -10.99
CA GLY A 201 11.52 -5.34 -9.77
C GLY A 201 10.76 -5.59 -8.46
N TYR A 202 9.51 -6.05 -8.51
CA TYR A 202 8.61 -6.17 -7.36
C TYR A 202 8.40 -7.63 -6.92
N ALA A 203 9.45 -8.27 -6.38
CA ALA A 203 9.43 -9.67 -5.96
C ALA A 203 8.37 -9.99 -4.88
N ASP A 204 8.24 -9.14 -3.86
CA ASP A 204 7.26 -9.34 -2.78
C ASP A 204 5.82 -9.24 -3.29
N GLY A 205 5.55 -8.30 -4.20
CA GLY A 205 4.26 -8.18 -4.89
C GLY A 205 3.96 -9.39 -5.77
N ALA A 206 4.97 -9.87 -6.51
CA ALA A 206 4.87 -11.08 -7.32
C ALA A 206 4.53 -12.31 -6.46
N MET A 207 5.18 -12.45 -5.30
CA MET A 207 4.90 -13.54 -4.36
C MET A 207 3.47 -13.45 -3.77
N ALA A 208 3.01 -12.24 -3.46
CA ALA A 208 1.63 -12.02 -3.02
C ALA A 208 0.60 -12.42 -4.10
N ARG A 209 0.89 -12.18 -5.39
CA ARG A 209 0.04 -12.63 -6.50
C ARG A 209 0.10 -14.14 -6.71
N TRP A 210 1.28 -14.75 -6.53
CA TRP A 210 1.40 -16.21 -6.54
C TRP A 210 0.48 -16.88 -5.51
N ARG A 211 0.30 -16.31 -4.31
CA ARG A 211 -0.66 -16.82 -3.32
C ARG A 211 -2.05 -17.04 -3.92
N THR A 212 -2.55 -16.07 -4.68
CA THR A 212 -3.84 -16.16 -5.37
C THR A 212 -3.82 -17.23 -6.47
N LEU A 213 -2.73 -17.33 -7.24
CA LEU A 213 -2.56 -18.38 -8.26
C LEU A 213 -2.61 -19.78 -7.63
N HIS A 214 -1.96 -19.96 -6.48
CA HIS A 214 -1.95 -21.21 -5.73
C HIS A 214 -3.34 -21.58 -5.20
N GLU A 215 -4.10 -20.62 -4.68
CA GLU A 215 -5.50 -20.83 -4.28
C GLU A 215 -6.36 -21.30 -5.45
N VAL A 216 -6.25 -20.61 -6.59
CA VAL A 216 -6.97 -20.96 -7.83
C VAL A 216 -6.61 -22.37 -8.29
N ALA A 217 -5.33 -22.74 -8.26
CA ALA A 217 -4.88 -24.09 -8.62
C ALA A 217 -5.42 -25.15 -7.65
N CYS A 218 -5.37 -24.93 -6.34
CA CYS A 218 -5.91 -25.87 -5.34
C CYS A 218 -7.42 -26.09 -5.50
N VAL A 219 -8.18 -25.01 -5.71
CA VAL A 219 -9.62 -25.11 -5.98
C VAL A 219 -9.87 -25.92 -7.25
N ALA A 220 -9.16 -25.63 -8.35
CA ALA A 220 -9.31 -26.36 -9.61
C ALA A 220 -9.02 -27.87 -9.44
N MET A 221 -7.97 -28.22 -8.69
CA MET A 221 -7.62 -29.61 -8.40
C MET A 221 -8.72 -30.33 -7.60
N VAL A 222 -9.26 -29.70 -6.55
CA VAL A 222 -10.37 -30.27 -5.76
C VAL A 222 -11.64 -30.43 -6.60
N LEU A 223 -11.91 -29.49 -7.51
CA LEU A 223 -13.06 -29.61 -8.42
C LEU A 223 -12.90 -30.76 -9.41
N ASP A 224 -11.70 -30.97 -9.97
CA ASP A 224 -11.45 -32.08 -10.88
C ASP A 224 -11.65 -33.44 -10.17
N ASP A 225 -11.17 -33.57 -8.94
CA ASP A 225 -11.37 -34.77 -8.11
C ASP A 225 -12.84 -34.98 -7.71
N GLY A 226 -13.52 -33.93 -7.25
CA GLY A 226 -14.92 -33.99 -6.83
C GLY A 226 -15.95 -34.04 -7.96
N GLY A 227 -15.53 -33.84 -9.21
CA GLY A 227 -16.36 -34.04 -10.39
C GLY A 227 -17.47 -33.00 -10.60
N GLU A 228 -18.46 -33.39 -11.41
CA GLU A 228 -19.56 -32.51 -11.86
C GLU A 228 -20.43 -31.98 -10.71
N VAL A 229 -20.73 -32.82 -9.72
CA VAL A 229 -21.61 -32.45 -8.59
C VAL A 229 -20.96 -31.39 -7.72
N LEU A 230 -19.65 -31.52 -7.46
CA LEU A 230 -18.92 -30.53 -6.68
C LEU A 230 -18.76 -29.22 -7.47
N ALA A 231 -18.52 -29.31 -8.78
CA ALA A 231 -18.44 -28.14 -9.65
C ALA A 231 -19.77 -27.36 -9.74
N GLU A 232 -20.92 -28.05 -9.79
CA GLU A 232 -22.23 -27.39 -9.72
C GLU A 232 -22.39 -26.62 -8.40
N ARG A 233 -22.05 -27.26 -7.27
CA ARG A 233 -22.06 -26.63 -5.94
C ARG A 233 -21.14 -25.41 -5.87
N TYR A 234 -19.94 -25.51 -6.41
CA TYR A 234 -18.98 -24.41 -6.47
C TYR A 234 -19.51 -23.22 -7.26
N LEU A 235 -20.06 -23.45 -8.46
CA LEU A 235 -20.63 -22.39 -9.29
C LEU A 235 -21.85 -21.75 -8.63
N ALA A 236 -22.69 -22.52 -7.94
CA ALA A 236 -23.84 -21.99 -7.21
C ALA A 236 -23.45 -21.16 -5.97
N HIS A 237 -22.21 -21.25 -5.51
CA HIS A 237 -21.74 -20.57 -4.29
C HIS A 237 -21.64 -19.05 -4.45
N GLU A 238 -21.69 -18.53 -5.69
CA GLU A 238 -21.89 -17.10 -5.97
C GLU A 238 -23.09 -16.51 -5.19
N ILE A 239 -24.14 -17.30 -4.96
CA ILE A 239 -25.32 -16.90 -4.19
C ILE A 239 -24.94 -16.51 -2.74
N VAL A 240 -24.01 -17.23 -2.14
CA VAL A 240 -23.53 -16.97 -0.78
C VAL A 240 -22.70 -15.68 -0.74
N GLU A 241 -21.86 -15.48 -1.75
CA GLU A 241 -21.05 -14.27 -1.90
C GLU A 241 -21.93 -13.03 -2.13
N ALA A 242 -22.96 -13.14 -2.97
CA ALA A 242 -23.95 -12.08 -3.17
C ALA A 242 -24.68 -11.71 -1.87
N LYS A 243 -25.05 -12.71 -1.06
CA LYS A 243 -25.69 -12.49 0.25
C LYS A 243 -24.78 -11.78 1.25
N LYS A 244 -23.49 -12.17 1.32
CA LYS A 244 -22.51 -11.47 2.17
C LYS A 244 -22.27 -10.04 1.70
N GLY A 245 -22.11 -9.85 0.39
CA GLY A 245 -21.93 -8.54 -0.22
C GLY A 245 -23.10 -7.60 0.08
N LEU A 246 -24.34 -8.09 -0.01
CA LEU A 246 -25.53 -7.33 0.40
C LEU A 246 -25.44 -6.90 1.87
N GLY A 247 -25.11 -7.81 2.78
CA GLY A 247 -24.99 -7.51 4.21
C GLY A 247 -23.91 -6.47 4.51
N GLN A 248 -22.72 -6.60 3.91
CA GLN A 248 -21.63 -5.63 4.06
C GLN A 248 -22.03 -4.26 3.49
N TYR A 249 -22.65 -4.23 2.30
CA TYR A 249 -23.09 -2.99 1.67
C TYR A 249 -24.13 -2.26 2.53
N GLN A 250 -25.11 -2.98 3.08
CA GLN A 250 -26.12 -2.42 3.99
C GLN A 250 -25.51 -1.76 5.23
N GLN A 251 -24.35 -2.23 5.70
CA GLN A 251 -23.67 -1.65 6.87
C GLN A 251 -22.91 -0.35 6.56
N CYS A 252 -22.45 -0.15 5.32
CA CYS A 252 -21.54 0.95 4.98
C CYS A 252 -22.11 2.00 4.02
N HIS A 253 -23.13 1.69 3.22
CA HIS A 253 -23.53 2.55 2.10
C HIS A 253 -23.89 3.98 2.52
N THR A 254 -24.63 4.17 3.63
CA THR A 254 -25.00 5.51 4.13
C THR A 254 -23.77 6.32 4.50
N ARG A 255 -22.78 5.69 5.15
CA ARG A 255 -21.53 6.35 5.56
C ARG A 255 -20.64 6.70 4.36
N LEU A 256 -20.75 5.95 3.28
CA LEU A 256 -20.02 6.17 2.03
C LEU A 256 -20.76 7.12 1.06
N GLY A 257 -21.95 7.60 1.41
CA GLY A 257 -22.77 8.45 0.54
C GLY A 257 -23.39 7.72 -0.66
N TYR A 258 -23.52 6.39 -0.60
CA TYR A 258 -24.08 5.58 -1.68
C TYR A 258 -25.56 5.26 -1.48
N ALA A 259 -26.29 5.18 -2.60
CA ALA A 259 -27.71 4.82 -2.62
C ALA A 259 -27.94 3.37 -2.13
N PRO A 260 -29.03 3.08 -1.41
CA PRO A 260 -29.32 1.72 -0.97
C PRO A 260 -29.59 0.77 -2.16
N ILE A 261 -29.31 -0.52 -2.00
CA ILE A 261 -29.73 -1.54 -2.96
C ILE A 261 -31.25 -1.58 -3.02
N ALA A 262 -31.81 -1.65 -4.24
CA ALA A 262 -33.25 -1.71 -4.44
C ALA A 262 -33.90 -2.88 -3.67
N LYS A 263 -35.01 -2.61 -2.95
CA LYS A 263 -35.70 -3.61 -2.11
C LYS A 263 -36.01 -4.92 -2.84
N ARG A 264 -36.41 -4.84 -4.12
CA ARG A 264 -36.67 -6.02 -4.96
C ARG A 264 -35.42 -6.86 -5.23
N ALA A 265 -34.27 -6.21 -5.45
CA ALA A 265 -33.00 -6.90 -5.68
C ALA A 265 -32.51 -7.56 -4.39
N ALA A 266 -32.58 -6.85 -3.25
CA ALA A 266 -32.26 -7.42 -1.95
C ALA A 266 -33.13 -8.65 -1.63
N ALA A 267 -34.46 -8.54 -1.81
CA ALA A 267 -35.37 -9.66 -1.59
C ALA A 267 -35.09 -10.88 -2.48
N ARG A 268 -34.62 -10.66 -3.73
CA ARG A 268 -34.19 -11.74 -4.62
C ARG A 268 -32.95 -12.45 -4.07
N ILE A 269 -31.93 -11.71 -3.64
CA ILE A 269 -30.71 -12.28 -3.05
C ILE A 269 -31.04 -13.11 -1.81
N GLU A 270 -31.90 -12.60 -0.92
CA GLU A 270 -32.33 -13.34 0.28
C GLU A 270 -33.06 -14.64 -0.08
N LYS A 271 -33.95 -14.59 -1.07
CA LYS A 271 -34.68 -15.77 -1.54
C LYS A 271 -33.74 -16.80 -2.14
N ASP A 272 -32.86 -16.39 -3.04
CA ASP A 272 -31.90 -17.27 -3.71
C ASP A 272 -30.98 -17.95 -2.68
N TYR A 273 -30.55 -17.22 -1.64
CA TYR A 273 -29.77 -17.76 -0.53
C TYR A 273 -30.57 -18.78 0.31
N ALA A 274 -31.82 -18.48 0.66
CA ALA A 274 -32.68 -19.41 1.39
C ALA A 274 -32.95 -20.70 0.59
N ASP A 275 -33.15 -20.58 -0.72
CA ASP A 275 -33.35 -21.71 -1.63
C ASP A 275 -32.06 -22.55 -1.77
N ALA A 276 -30.90 -21.91 -1.88
CA ALA A 276 -29.61 -22.60 -1.98
C ALA A 276 -29.24 -23.36 -0.70
N THR A 277 -29.44 -22.75 0.48
CA THR A 277 -29.18 -23.41 1.77
C THR A 277 -30.15 -24.56 2.05
N ARG A 278 -31.41 -24.46 1.61
CA ARG A 278 -32.36 -25.58 1.65
C ARG A 278 -31.92 -26.73 0.73
N ARG A 279 -31.36 -26.42 -0.44
CA ARG A 279 -30.90 -27.42 -1.43
C ARG A 279 -29.59 -28.10 -1.02
N TYR A 280 -28.60 -27.34 -0.55
CA TYR A 280 -27.23 -27.81 -0.35
C TYR A 280 -26.84 -28.07 1.11
N GLY A 281 -27.71 -27.70 2.06
CA GLY A 281 -27.45 -27.77 3.49
C GLY A 281 -27.04 -26.43 4.08
N LYS A 282 -27.15 -26.32 5.42
CA LYS A 282 -26.85 -25.08 6.16
C LYS A 282 -25.38 -24.67 6.02
N GLU A 283 -24.49 -25.64 5.94
CA GLU A 283 -23.05 -25.50 5.81
C GLU A 283 -22.66 -24.78 4.51
N PHE A 284 -23.50 -24.85 3.48
CA PHE A 284 -23.29 -24.17 2.20
C PHE A 284 -23.13 -22.65 2.37
N GLY A 285 -23.78 -22.05 3.37
CA GLY A 285 -23.71 -20.61 3.66
C GLY A 285 -22.37 -20.11 4.19
N GLY A 286 -21.42 -20.99 4.51
CA GLY A 286 -20.07 -20.60 4.95
C GLY A 286 -19.15 -20.14 3.80
N ASP A 287 -18.00 -19.56 4.15
CA ASP A 287 -16.98 -19.06 3.19
C ASP A 287 -16.51 -20.10 2.16
N TYR A 288 -16.36 -21.35 2.58
CA TYR A 288 -16.04 -22.47 1.69
C TYR A 288 -17.15 -23.53 1.71
N GLY A 289 -18.39 -23.14 1.98
CA GLY A 289 -19.51 -24.06 2.19
C GLY A 289 -19.79 -25.01 1.02
N TRP A 290 -19.39 -24.65 -0.20
CA TRP A 290 -19.51 -25.49 -1.39
C TRP A 290 -18.77 -26.83 -1.26
N VAL A 291 -17.64 -26.87 -0.54
CA VAL A 291 -16.79 -28.06 -0.38
C VAL A 291 -17.08 -28.85 0.91
N ALA A 292 -17.90 -28.30 1.81
CA ALA A 292 -18.12 -28.83 3.16
C ALA A 292 -18.51 -30.32 3.16
N ALA A 293 -19.50 -30.68 2.32
CA ALA A 293 -19.98 -32.05 2.19
C ALA A 293 -18.94 -33.00 1.60
N HIS A 294 -18.13 -32.52 0.64
CA HIS A 294 -17.09 -33.34 -0.01
C HIS A 294 -15.93 -33.64 0.95
N LEU A 295 -15.58 -32.68 1.82
CA LEU A 295 -14.52 -32.88 2.83
C LEU A 295 -15.01 -33.50 4.14
N GLY A 296 -16.32 -33.70 4.32
CA GLY A 296 -16.89 -34.11 5.60
C GLY A 296 -16.63 -33.11 6.75
N ASN A 297 -16.45 -31.83 6.43
CA ASN A 297 -16.13 -30.77 7.39
C ASN A 297 -17.18 -29.65 7.32
N PRO A 298 -17.93 -29.35 8.39
CA PRO A 298 -19.00 -28.35 8.37
C PRO A 298 -18.51 -26.90 8.29
N LYS A 299 -17.23 -26.64 8.60
CA LYS A 299 -16.60 -25.30 8.55
C LYS A 299 -15.23 -25.39 7.85
N PRO A 300 -15.22 -25.71 6.55
CA PRO A 300 -13.98 -25.82 5.80
C PRO A 300 -13.28 -24.46 5.71
N ASN A 301 -11.95 -24.48 5.72
CA ASN A 301 -11.11 -23.33 5.43
C ASN A 301 -10.13 -23.66 4.30
N PHE A 302 -9.35 -22.68 3.84
CA PHE A 302 -8.41 -22.91 2.75
C PHE A 302 -7.34 -23.97 3.05
N SER A 303 -6.98 -24.21 4.31
CA SER A 303 -6.12 -25.36 4.68
C SER A 303 -6.72 -26.69 4.31
N ASN A 304 -8.00 -26.88 4.57
CA ASN A 304 -8.66 -28.12 4.20
C ASN A 304 -8.70 -28.31 2.67
N ILE A 305 -8.85 -27.23 1.89
CA ILE A 305 -8.82 -27.28 0.42
C ILE A 305 -7.40 -27.56 -0.08
N GLU A 306 -6.38 -26.92 0.49
CA GLU A 306 -4.97 -27.15 0.13
C GLU A 306 -4.55 -28.61 0.43
N ASP A 307 -4.98 -29.15 1.57
CA ASP A 307 -4.74 -30.54 1.94
C ASP A 307 -5.45 -31.50 0.98
N ALA A 308 -6.73 -31.24 0.66
CA ALA A 308 -7.50 -32.04 -0.30
C ALA A 308 -6.92 -31.99 -1.73
N ALA A 309 -6.29 -30.87 -2.11
CA ALA A 309 -5.55 -30.76 -3.37
C ALA A 309 -4.19 -31.50 -3.36
N GLY A 310 -3.80 -32.14 -2.26
CA GLY A 310 -2.49 -32.76 -2.10
C GLY A 310 -1.35 -31.75 -2.03
N ARG A 311 -1.61 -30.53 -1.55
CA ARG A 311 -0.66 -29.40 -1.51
C ARG A 311 -0.29 -28.91 -0.12
N ALA A 312 -0.56 -29.70 0.93
CA ALA A 312 -0.24 -29.37 2.32
C ALA A 312 1.22 -28.88 2.53
N MET A 313 2.17 -29.45 1.77
CA MET A 313 3.60 -29.09 1.83
C MET A 313 3.88 -27.64 1.39
N MET A 314 2.97 -27.00 0.64
CA MET A 314 3.09 -25.60 0.19
C MET A 314 2.64 -24.60 1.27
N ARG A 315 2.09 -25.06 2.40
CA ARG A 315 1.58 -24.21 3.49
C ARG A 315 2.62 -23.21 4.01
N SER A 316 3.89 -23.60 4.06
CA SER A 316 4.99 -22.73 4.48
C SER A 316 5.18 -21.56 3.52
N HIS A 317 5.24 -21.84 2.21
CA HIS A 317 5.34 -20.85 1.15
C HIS A 317 4.11 -19.95 1.10
N TYR A 318 2.92 -20.52 1.26
CA TYR A 318 1.66 -19.77 1.33
C TYR A 318 1.66 -18.78 2.50
N LYS A 319 2.02 -19.22 3.71
CA LYS A 319 2.14 -18.33 4.88
C LYS A 319 3.19 -17.24 4.68
N MET A 320 4.33 -17.58 4.08
CA MET A 320 5.37 -16.60 3.74
C MET A 320 4.83 -15.52 2.80
N ALA A 321 4.10 -15.90 1.75
CA ALA A 321 3.48 -14.95 0.83
C ALA A 321 2.45 -14.04 1.52
N SER A 322 1.70 -14.56 2.49
CA SER A 322 0.71 -13.79 3.24
C SER A 322 1.30 -12.71 4.16
N HIS A 323 2.53 -12.89 4.66
CA HIS A 323 3.15 -11.90 5.56
C HIS A 323 3.34 -10.53 4.90
N ASN A 324 3.59 -10.50 3.58
CA ASN A 324 3.77 -9.28 2.80
C ASN A 324 2.45 -8.64 2.34
N VAL A 325 1.32 -9.34 2.53
CA VAL A 325 -0.02 -8.85 2.19
C VAL A 325 -0.67 -8.18 3.40
N HIS A 326 -0.49 -8.76 4.59
CA HIS A 326 -1.01 -8.20 5.83
C HIS A 326 -0.02 -7.19 6.43
N ALA A 327 -0.53 -6.15 7.09
CA ALA A 327 0.26 -5.22 7.90
C ALA A 327 0.77 -5.87 9.20
N SER A 328 1.44 -7.02 9.05
CA SER A 328 2.02 -7.80 10.13
C SER A 328 3.48 -7.42 10.32
N THR A 329 4.00 -7.62 11.53
CA THR A 329 5.41 -7.38 11.85
C THR A 329 6.37 -8.19 10.96
N LYS A 330 5.93 -9.36 10.47
CA LYS A 330 6.71 -10.17 9.53
C LYS A 330 6.85 -9.54 8.15
N GLY A 331 5.88 -8.75 7.69
CA GLY A 331 6.00 -7.97 6.45
C GLY A 331 6.97 -6.80 6.55
N ILE A 332 7.35 -6.40 7.77
CA ILE A 332 8.46 -5.46 8.01
C ILE A 332 9.78 -6.23 8.08
N ALA A 333 9.77 -7.35 8.81
CA ALA A 333 10.98 -8.10 9.11
C ALA A 333 11.55 -8.89 7.92
N TYR A 334 10.73 -9.34 6.96
CA TYR A 334 11.17 -10.19 5.84
C TYR A 334 10.76 -9.61 4.48
N ARG A 335 11.74 -9.39 3.61
CA ARG A 335 11.54 -8.82 2.26
C ARG A 335 12.36 -9.59 1.23
N LEU A 336 11.72 -10.10 0.19
CA LEU A 336 12.37 -10.80 -0.92
C LEU A 336 13.22 -9.84 -1.76
N GLY A 337 12.79 -8.56 -1.87
CA GLY A 337 13.53 -7.52 -2.58
C GLY A 337 14.85 -7.06 -1.93
N SER A 338 15.38 -7.81 -0.97
CA SER A 338 16.66 -7.54 -0.31
C SER A 338 17.49 -8.82 -0.14
N LEU A 339 18.81 -8.70 -0.27
CA LEU A 339 19.74 -9.80 -0.04
C LEU A 339 19.95 -10.12 1.45
N ASP A 340 19.85 -9.11 2.34
CA ASP A 340 19.95 -9.30 3.79
C ASP A 340 18.64 -9.90 4.36
N ARG A 341 17.53 -9.74 3.63
CA ARG A 341 16.20 -10.28 3.93
C ARG A 341 15.65 -9.94 5.33
N ARG A 342 16.33 -9.06 6.09
CA ARG A 342 15.97 -8.64 7.45
C ARG A 342 15.91 -7.13 7.56
N TYR A 343 14.73 -6.61 7.95
CA TYR A 343 14.49 -5.19 8.21
C TYR A 343 14.99 -4.24 7.11
N ALA A 344 15.05 -4.73 5.87
CA ALA A 344 15.56 -3.95 4.76
C ALA A 344 14.54 -2.91 4.33
N VAL A 345 14.98 -1.65 4.24
CA VAL A 345 14.15 -0.54 3.77
C VAL A 345 14.24 -0.49 2.25
N VAL A 346 13.30 -1.15 1.58
CA VAL A 346 13.17 -1.14 0.12
C VAL A 346 11.85 -0.47 -0.24
N ALA A 347 11.92 0.76 -0.73
CA ALA A 347 10.75 1.56 -1.11
C ALA A 347 10.38 1.41 -2.60
N GLY A 348 11.29 0.92 -3.43
CA GLY A 348 11.14 0.86 -4.89
C GLY A 348 11.49 -0.50 -5.49
N ALA A 349 11.69 -0.51 -6.81
CA ALA A 349 12.09 -1.71 -7.55
C ALA A 349 13.43 -2.27 -7.07
N SER A 350 13.54 -3.59 -7.01
CA SER A 350 14.75 -4.32 -6.60
C SER A 350 15.13 -5.36 -7.64
N ASN A 351 16.42 -5.68 -7.76
CA ASN A 351 16.91 -6.64 -8.75
C ASN A 351 17.07 -8.08 -8.22
N VAL A 352 16.47 -8.40 -7.06
CA VAL A 352 16.61 -9.69 -6.36
C VAL A 352 15.26 -10.24 -5.90
N GLY A 353 15.25 -11.50 -5.46
CA GLY A 353 14.07 -12.11 -4.83
C GLY A 353 13.13 -12.85 -5.77
N PHE A 354 13.51 -13.07 -7.03
CA PHE A 354 12.62 -13.62 -8.07
C PHE A 354 12.54 -15.15 -8.14
N VAL A 355 13.39 -15.87 -7.39
CA VAL A 355 13.41 -17.34 -7.41
C VAL A 355 12.09 -17.91 -6.90
N GLU A 356 11.66 -17.50 -5.70
CA GLU A 356 10.43 -17.97 -5.07
C GLU A 356 9.17 -17.68 -5.89
N PRO A 357 8.86 -16.43 -6.28
CA PRO A 357 7.67 -16.17 -7.09
C PRO A 357 7.72 -16.88 -8.45
N GLY A 358 8.91 -16.97 -9.08
CA GLY A 358 9.06 -17.62 -10.38
C GLY A 358 8.86 -19.14 -10.34
N GLN A 359 9.52 -19.85 -9.43
CA GLN A 359 9.36 -21.31 -9.32
C GLN A 359 7.94 -21.69 -8.93
N ASN A 360 7.33 -20.92 -8.02
CA ASN A 360 6.01 -21.21 -7.52
C ASN A 360 4.93 -20.88 -8.57
N LEU A 361 5.12 -19.82 -9.38
CA LEU A 361 4.31 -19.59 -10.58
C LEU A 361 4.36 -20.80 -11.50
N ALA A 362 5.57 -21.27 -11.86
CA ALA A 362 5.73 -22.37 -12.79
C ALA A 362 5.02 -23.64 -12.31
N LEU A 363 5.15 -23.94 -11.02
CA LEU A 363 4.51 -25.08 -10.38
C LEU A 363 2.98 -24.99 -10.42
N SER A 364 2.40 -23.91 -9.89
CA SER A 364 0.95 -23.75 -9.80
C SER A 364 0.30 -23.66 -11.20
N LEU A 365 0.97 -23.00 -12.14
CA LEU A 365 0.46 -22.87 -13.52
C LEU A 365 0.51 -24.20 -14.28
N LEU A 366 1.59 -24.98 -14.13
CA LEU A 366 1.67 -26.31 -14.73
C LEU A 366 0.53 -27.21 -14.22
N HIS A 367 0.30 -27.21 -12.90
CA HIS A 367 -0.75 -28.03 -12.30
C HIS A 367 -2.14 -27.72 -12.84
N ILE A 368 -2.53 -26.44 -12.88
CA ILE A 368 -3.86 -26.09 -13.40
C ILE A 368 -3.97 -26.35 -14.90
N ALA A 369 -2.92 -26.12 -15.68
CA ALA A 369 -2.91 -26.40 -17.11
C ALA A 369 -3.09 -27.90 -17.43
N MET A 370 -2.51 -28.78 -16.62
CA MET A 370 -2.63 -30.23 -16.79
C MET A 370 -4.08 -30.73 -16.63
N LEU A 371 -4.91 -30.06 -15.83
CA LEU A 371 -6.33 -30.44 -15.66
C LEU A 371 -7.16 -30.27 -16.94
N LEU A 372 -6.67 -29.46 -17.90
CA LEU A 372 -7.33 -29.17 -19.16
C LEU A 372 -6.85 -30.06 -20.32
N LEU A 373 -5.88 -30.94 -20.07
CA LEU A 373 -5.44 -31.91 -21.08
C LEU A 373 -6.54 -32.96 -21.31
N PRO A 374 -6.73 -33.40 -22.57
CA PRO A 374 -7.73 -34.42 -22.87
C PRO A 374 -7.34 -35.77 -22.25
N THR A 375 -8.33 -36.58 -21.90
CA THR A 375 -8.13 -37.95 -21.40
C THR A 375 -7.68 -38.93 -22.49
N SER A 376 -7.88 -38.58 -23.76
CA SER A 376 -7.37 -39.34 -24.90
C SER A 376 -5.89 -39.04 -25.12
N TRP A 377 -5.02 -39.96 -24.70
CA TRP A 377 -3.58 -39.81 -24.85
C TRP A 377 -3.14 -40.16 -26.26
N THR A 378 -2.55 -39.20 -26.95
CA THR A 378 -1.78 -39.41 -28.20
C THR A 378 -0.30 -39.21 -27.92
N LEU A 379 0.56 -39.71 -28.81
CA LEU A 379 2.02 -39.49 -28.69
C LEU A 379 2.34 -37.99 -28.60
N ASP A 380 1.69 -37.15 -29.40
CA ASP A 380 1.87 -35.69 -29.38
C ASP A 380 1.50 -35.08 -28.02
N LYS A 381 0.42 -35.56 -27.37
CA LYS A 381 0.00 -35.07 -26.05
C LYS A 381 0.94 -35.52 -24.94
N ILE A 382 1.47 -36.74 -25.03
CA ILE A 382 2.52 -37.22 -24.12
C ILE A 382 3.78 -36.39 -24.31
N ALA A 383 4.20 -36.16 -25.56
CA ALA A 383 5.36 -35.31 -25.86
C ALA A 383 5.17 -33.87 -25.37
N GLN A 384 3.97 -33.29 -25.54
CA GLN A 384 3.61 -31.98 -25.01
C GLN A 384 3.75 -31.92 -23.48
N LEU A 385 3.25 -32.93 -22.76
CA LEU A 385 3.38 -33.01 -21.31
C LEU A 385 4.84 -33.13 -20.86
N ILE A 386 5.63 -33.98 -21.52
CA ILE A 386 7.06 -34.13 -21.24
C ILE A 386 7.81 -32.81 -21.50
N ALA A 387 7.48 -32.10 -22.58
CA ALA A 387 8.07 -30.82 -22.91
C ALA A 387 7.76 -29.75 -21.85
N LEU A 388 6.50 -29.66 -21.40
CA LEU A 388 6.08 -28.75 -20.32
C LEU A 388 6.80 -29.06 -19.01
N ASN A 389 6.95 -30.33 -18.66
CA ASN A 389 7.66 -30.72 -17.44
C ASN A 389 9.16 -30.39 -17.53
N LYS A 390 9.79 -30.63 -18.69
CA LYS A 390 11.18 -30.19 -18.94
C LYS A 390 11.34 -28.67 -18.86
N LEU A 391 10.36 -27.91 -19.33
CA LEU A 391 10.36 -26.45 -19.23
C LEU A 391 10.23 -26.00 -17.77
N HIS A 392 9.29 -26.59 -17.03
CA HIS A 392 9.14 -26.38 -15.58
C HIS A 392 10.46 -26.61 -14.84
N ASP A 393 11.15 -27.73 -15.08
CA ASP A 393 12.42 -28.05 -14.38
C ASP A 393 13.57 -27.10 -14.71
N ARG A 394 13.53 -26.45 -15.89
CA ARG A 394 14.55 -25.48 -16.31
C ARG A 394 14.38 -24.13 -15.65
N ILE A 395 13.17 -23.73 -15.30
CA ILE A 395 12.85 -22.40 -14.76
C ILE A 395 13.58 -22.16 -13.41
N PRO A 396 13.40 -22.98 -12.35
CA PRO A 396 14.07 -22.76 -11.08
C PRO A 396 15.59 -22.74 -11.20
N ARG A 397 16.16 -23.58 -12.08
CA ARG A 397 17.61 -23.64 -12.32
C ARG A 397 18.14 -22.34 -12.90
N ALA A 398 17.45 -21.78 -13.90
CA ALA A 398 17.83 -20.51 -14.53
C ALA A 398 17.72 -19.35 -13.54
N LEU A 399 16.64 -19.28 -12.77
CA LEU A 399 16.44 -18.24 -11.74
C LEU A 399 17.49 -18.33 -10.62
N ALA A 400 17.74 -19.53 -10.10
CA ALA A 400 18.74 -19.74 -9.05
C ALA A 400 20.17 -19.47 -9.54
N GLN A 401 20.46 -19.66 -10.83
CA GLN A 401 21.75 -19.27 -11.40
C GLN A 401 21.91 -17.74 -11.41
N ALA A 402 20.86 -17.00 -11.80
CA ALA A 402 20.86 -15.54 -11.78
C ALA A 402 21.03 -14.99 -10.36
N GLU A 403 20.28 -15.50 -9.38
CA GLU A 403 20.39 -15.08 -7.98
C GLU A 403 21.81 -15.32 -7.43
N ARG A 404 22.38 -16.51 -7.66
CA ARG A 404 23.75 -16.82 -7.24
C ARG A 404 24.81 -15.95 -7.91
N ALA A 405 24.58 -15.50 -9.14
CA ALA A 405 25.48 -14.55 -9.79
C ALA A 405 25.42 -13.18 -9.10
N ILE A 406 24.22 -12.69 -8.79
CA ILE A 406 24.01 -11.41 -8.11
C ILE A 406 24.62 -11.41 -6.71
N VAL A 407 24.39 -12.48 -5.92
CA VAL A 407 24.97 -12.60 -4.57
C VAL A 407 26.50 -12.56 -4.61
N ARG A 408 27.13 -13.20 -5.61
CA ARG A 408 28.59 -13.18 -5.78
C ARG A 408 29.09 -11.79 -6.17
N ASP A 409 28.40 -11.11 -7.09
CA ASP A 409 28.78 -9.77 -7.53
C ASP A 409 28.65 -8.76 -6.36
N GLU A 410 27.57 -8.82 -5.59
CA GLU A 410 27.36 -8.01 -4.39
C GLU A 410 28.46 -8.23 -3.34
N LYS A 411 28.83 -9.48 -3.08
CA LYS A 411 29.90 -9.80 -2.12
C LYS A 411 31.22 -9.14 -2.51
N LYS A 412 31.60 -9.20 -3.80
CA LYS A 412 32.82 -8.56 -4.31
C LYS A 412 32.77 -7.03 -4.16
N ILE A 413 31.62 -6.42 -4.42
CA ILE A 413 31.42 -4.97 -4.27
C ILE A 413 31.60 -4.56 -2.81
N ARG A 414 31.02 -5.30 -1.86
CA ARG A 414 31.17 -5.04 -0.42
C ARG A 414 32.61 -5.18 0.05
N GLU A 415 33.30 -6.25 -0.35
CA GLU A 415 34.71 -6.48 -0.01
C GLU A 415 35.60 -5.35 -0.54
N ALA A 416 35.37 -4.91 -1.79
CA ALA A 416 36.11 -3.79 -2.37
C ALA A 416 35.83 -2.46 -1.65
N ALA A 417 34.59 -2.22 -1.21
CA ALA A 417 34.23 -1.02 -0.45
C ALA A 417 34.91 -0.97 0.93
N VAL A 418 34.93 -2.10 1.65
CA VAL A 418 35.63 -2.22 2.93
C VAL A 418 37.13 -1.98 2.75
N ALA A 419 37.76 -2.61 1.75
CA ALA A 419 39.17 -2.41 1.46
C ALA A 419 39.53 -0.94 1.17
N ARG A 420 38.69 -0.24 0.39
CA ARG A 420 38.85 1.21 0.14
C ARG A 420 38.75 2.02 1.44
N HIS A 421 37.78 1.72 2.30
CA HIS A 421 37.59 2.45 3.56
C HIS A 421 38.75 2.28 4.54
N VAL A 422 39.27 1.05 4.66
CA VAL A 422 40.46 0.74 5.48
C VAL A 422 41.69 1.47 4.92
N SER A 423 41.89 1.47 3.60
CA SER A 423 43.02 2.18 2.97
C SER A 423 42.97 3.70 3.12
N ALA A 424 41.76 4.28 3.23
CA ALA A 424 41.57 5.72 3.45
C ALA A 424 41.85 6.13 4.90
N HIS A 425 41.55 5.25 5.86
CA HIS A 425 41.88 5.47 7.28
C HIS A 425 43.37 5.24 7.60
N ALA A 426 44.04 4.31 6.90
CA ALA A 426 45.47 4.08 7.08
C ALA A 426 46.38 5.20 6.50
N LYS A 427 45.81 6.14 5.75
CA LYS A 427 46.51 7.30 5.16
C LYS A 427 46.23 8.62 5.91
N ARG A 428 45.43 8.59 6.97
CA ARG A 428 45.23 9.68 7.93
C ARG A 428 45.98 9.31 9.20
#